data_AF-A0A3D0URI4-F1
#
_entry.id   AF-A0A3D0URI4-F1
#
_cell.length_a   1.000
_cell.length_b   1.000
_cell.length_c   1.000
_cell.angle_alpha   90.00
_cell.angle_beta   90.00
_cell.angle_gamma   90.00
#
_symmetry.space_group_name_H-M   'P 1'
#
loop_
_entity.id
_entity.type
_entity.pdbx_description
1 polymer ?
#
loop_
_entity_poly.entity_id
_entity_poly.type
_entity_poly.pdbx_seq_one_letter_code
_entity_poly.pdbx_strand_id
1 'polypeptide(L)'
;MICSEDPVTAVEDAQSLDETAYSVIPEFIRSDTFEYAQMCALMDLPVLPDETDIPISSDLPVLVLSGAIDPITPAFTGETVLDSLPNGFAFEFPYGGHVQFLTGNACAESIVTAFIADPTTEPDSSCISETLPLEF
;
A
#
# COMPACT_ATOMS: atom_id res chain seq x y z
N MET A 1 -3.03 11.09 14.11
CA MET A 1 -2.87 10.95 12.66
C MET A 1 -3.80 9.83 12.19
N ILE A 2 -3.57 8.58 12.59
CA ILE A 2 -4.48 7.46 12.21
C ILE A 2 -5.93 7.62 12.67
N CYS A 3 -6.18 8.23 13.82
CA CYS A 3 -7.56 8.42 14.33
C CYS A 3 -8.30 9.61 13.71
N SER A 4 -7.65 10.40 12.85
CA SER A 4 -8.23 11.58 12.21
C SER A 4 -8.23 11.46 10.68
N GLU A 5 -7.28 10.71 10.11
CA GLU A 5 -7.19 10.37 8.69
C GLU A 5 -7.69 8.94 8.50
N ASP A 6 -8.95 8.80 8.07
CA ASP A 6 -9.61 7.52 7.77
C ASP A 6 -9.62 6.50 8.94
N PRO A 7 -10.25 6.84 10.09
CA PRO A 7 -10.31 5.94 11.22
C PRO A 7 -11.24 4.76 10.93
N VAL A 8 -10.73 3.54 11.04
CA VAL A 8 -11.58 2.35 11.21
C VAL A 8 -12.40 2.50 12.49
N THR A 9 -13.74 2.52 12.36
CA THR A 9 -14.64 2.68 13.52
C THR A 9 -15.20 1.37 14.03
N ALA A 10 -15.16 0.34 13.19
CA ALA A 10 -15.55 -1.03 13.51
C ALA A 10 -14.67 -2.03 12.75
N VAL A 11 -14.63 -3.28 13.20
CA VAL A 11 -13.86 -4.35 12.55
C VAL A 11 -14.43 -4.67 11.17
N GLU A 12 -15.73 -4.45 11.01
CA GLU A 12 -16.48 -4.63 9.77
C GLU A 12 -16.17 -3.56 8.72
N ASP A 13 -15.58 -2.43 9.13
CA ASP A 13 -15.18 -1.34 8.23
C ASP A 13 -13.81 -1.60 7.60
N ALA A 14 -13.05 -2.58 8.10
CA ALA A 14 -11.81 -2.99 7.45
C ALA A 14 -12.11 -3.54 6.04
N GLN A 15 -11.30 -3.13 5.06
CA GLN A 15 -11.43 -3.53 3.66
C GLN A 15 -11.58 -5.05 3.51
N SER A 16 -12.39 -5.52 2.55
CA SER A 16 -12.65 -6.95 2.37
C SER A 16 -11.38 -7.73 2.03
N LEU A 17 -11.13 -8.82 2.75
CA LEU A 17 -9.84 -9.53 2.78
C LEU A 17 -9.80 -10.77 1.89
N ASP A 18 -10.84 -10.96 1.06
CA ASP A 18 -11.03 -12.10 0.17
C ASP A 18 -9.92 -12.20 -0.92
N GLU A 19 -9.18 -11.12 -1.15
CA GLU A 19 -8.12 -11.01 -2.17
C GLU A 19 -6.69 -11.16 -1.61
N THR A 20 -6.52 -11.38 -0.30
CA THR A 20 -5.17 -11.46 0.31
C THR A 20 -4.49 -12.81 0.04
N ALA A 21 -3.21 -12.79 -0.32
CA ALA A 21 -2.47 -13.97 -0.77
C ALA A 21 -2.27 -15.08 0.30
N TYR A 22 -2.45 -14.76 1.59
CA TYR A 22 -2.17 -15.68 2.70
C TYR A 22 -3.19 -15.57 3.83
N SER A 23 -3.67 -16.71 4.35
CA SER A 23 -4.72 -16.79 5.38
C SER A 23 -4.35 -16.20 6.75
N VAL A 24 -3.08 -15.89 7.01
CA VAL A 24 -2.64 -15.22 8.24
C VAL A 24 -2.86 -13.71 8.20
N ILE A 25 -2.91 -13.12 7.00
CA ILE A 25 -3.08 -11.69 6.78
C ILE A 25 -4.46 -11.21 7.31
N PRO A 26 -5.57 -11.92 7.04
CA PRO A 26 -6.87 -11.53 7.56
C PRO A 26 -6.95 -11.46 9.10
N GLU A 27 -6.31 -12.40 9.80
CA GLU A 27 -6.29 -12.42 11.26
C GLU A 27 -5.48 -11.26 11.85
N PHE A 28 -4.34 -10.92 11.23
CA PHE A 28 -3.56 -9.75 11.63
C PHE A 28 -4.37 -8.46 11.48
N ILE A 29 -4.98 -8.24 10.31
CA ILE A 29 -5.76 -7.03 10.03
C ILE A 29 -6.93 -6.89 11.00
N ARG A 30 -7.64 -7.99 11.28
CA ARG A 30 -8.74 -7.99 12.25
C ARG A 30 -8.29 -7.57 13.64
N SER A 31 -7.16 -8.11 14.11
CA SER A 31 -6.60 -7.76 15.41
C SER A 31 -6.20 -6.29 15.47
N ASP A 32 -5.51 -5.82 14.44
CA ASP A 32 -5.02 -4.44 14.33
C ASP A 32 -6.17 -3.44 14.27
N THR A 33 -7.20 -3.72 13.46
CA THR A 33 -8.43 -2.92 13.35
C THR A 33 -9.14 -2.78 14.70
N PHE A 34 -9.25 -3.88 15.45
CA PHE A 34 -9.89 -3.88 16.77
C PHE A 34 -9.14 -3.01 17.79
N GLU A 35 -7.81 -2.99 17.72
CA GLU A 35 -6.98 -2.14 18.56
C GLU A 35 -7.12 -0.66 18.18
N TYR A 36 -7.04 -0.33 16.90
CA TYR A 36 -7.22 1.03 16.41
C TYR A 36 -8.60 1.60 16.73
N ALA A 37 -9.68 0.86 16.48
CA ALA A 37 -11.04 1.32 16.77
C ALA A 37 -11.22 1.70 18.25
N GLN A 38 -10.67 0.88 19.18
CA GLN A 38 -10.72 1.19 20.61
C GLN A 38 -9.85 2.39 20.98
N MET A 39 -8.62 2.44 20.49
CA MET A 39 -7.72 3.55 20.77
C MET A 39 -8.30 4.87 20.25
N CYS A 40 -8.82 4.89 19.02
CA CYS A 40 -9.36 6.08 18.40
C CYS A 40 -10.65 6.57 19.08
N ALA A 41 -11.49 5.66 19.58
CA ALA A 41 -12.64 6.02 20.41
C ALA A 41 -12.25 6.73 21.72
N LEU A 42 -11.04 6.51 22.24
CA LEU A 42 -10.54 7.17 23.46
C LEU A 42 -9.90 8.53 23.22
N MET A 43 -9.34 8.76 22.03
CA MET A 43 -8.51 9.94 21.74
C MET A 43 -9.33 11.21 21.47
N ASP A 44 -10.64 11.10 21.21
CA ASP A 44 -11.59 12.20 20.98
C ASP A 44 -11.03 13.31 20.04
N LEU A 45 -10.40 12.87 18.94
CA LEU A 45 -9.85 13.76 17.94
C LEU A 45 -10.94 14.13 16.92
N PRO A 46 -10.92 15.37 16.38
CA PRO A 46 -11.80 15.72 15.27
C PRO A 46 -11.46 14.85 14.06
N VAL A 47 -12.49 14.26 13.44
CA VAL A 47 -12.39 13.63 12.13
C VAL A 47 -12.13 14.72 11.10
N LEU A 48 -11.26 14.42 10.13
CA LEU A 48 -11.04 15.35 9.03
C LEU A 48 -12.29 15.49 8.15
N PRO A 49 -12.43 16.61 7.43
CA PRO A 49 -13.55 16.80 6.51
C PRO A 49 -13.53 15.78 5.36
N ASP A 50 -14.69 15.34 4.85
CA ASP A 50 -14.81 14.40 3.73
C ASP A 50 -13.96 14.77 2.50
N GLU A 51 -13.61 16.05 2.33
CA GLU A 51 -12.71 16.48 1.26
C GLU A 51 -11.29 15.87 1.33
N THR A 52 -10.89 15.31 2.48
CA THR A 52 -9.60 14.61 2.63
C THR A 52 -9.57 13.23 2.02
N ASP A 53 -10.74 12.64 1.76
CA ASP A 53 -10.86 11.30 1.18
C ASP A 53 -10.96 11.36 -0.36
N ILE A 54 -10.98 12.57 -0.93
CA ILE A 54 -11.05 12.78 -2.37
C ILE A 54 -9.71 12.37 -3.00
N PRO A 55 -9.68 11.41 -3.95
CA PRO A 55 -8.45 11.04 -4.64
C PRO A 55 -7.79 12.23 -5.34
N ILE A 56 -6.48 12.34 -5.20
CA ILE A 56 -5.70 13.35 -5.91
C ILE A 56 -5.66 13.01 -7.39
N SER A 57 -5.90 13.99 -8.26
CA SER A 57 -5.68 13.87 -9.70
C SER A 57 -4.50 14.72 -10.15
N SER A 58 -3.62 14.14 -10.96
CA SER A 58 -2.40 14.79 -11.43
C SER A 58 -1.88 14.15 -12.71
N ASP A 59 -1.34 14.98 -13.61
CA ASP A 59 -0.63 14.52 -14.81
C ASP A 59 0.87 14.29 -14.55
N LEU A 60 1.35 14.49 -13.32
CA LEU A 60 2.74 14.18 -12.97
C LEU A 60 2.96 12.67 -13.00
N PRO A 61 4.14 12.20 -13.43
CA PRO A 61 4.48 10.79 -13.26
C PRO A 61 4.52 10.40 -11.79
N VAL A 62 4.03 9.21 -11.49
CA VAL A 62 3.98 8.64 -10.13
C VAL A 62 4.49 7.21 -10.17
N LEU A 63 5.20 6.80 -9.12
CA LEU A 63 5.65 5.43 -8.93
C LEU A 63 4.99 4.88 -7.67
N VAL A 64 4.27 3.77 -7.81
CA VAL A 64 3.65 3.02 -6.73
C VAL A 64 4.35 1.66 -6.61
N LEU A 65 4.81 1.32 -5.41
CA LEU A 65 5.43 0.03 -5.12
C LEU A 65 4.66 -0.67 -4.01
N SER A 66 4.19 -1.88 -4.29
CA SER A 66 3.34 -2.64 -3.38
C SER A 66 3.93 -4.00 -3.09
N GLY A 67 3.69 -4.52 -1.89
CA GLY A 67 3.99 -5.90 -1.54
C GLY A 67 2.74 -6.76 -1.59
N ALA A 68 2.79 -7.93 -2.24
CA ALA A 68 1.63 -8.83 -2.30
C ALA A 68 1.26 -9.44 -0.94
N ILE A 69 2.17 -9.38 0.04
CA ILE A 69 1.96 -9.84 1.41
C ILE A 69 1.95 -8.70 2.43
N ASP A 70 1.79 -7.45 1.97
CA ASP A 70 1.64 -6.28 2.84
C ASP A 70 0.26 -6.29 3.53
N PRO A 71 0.19 -6.46 4.86
CA PRO A 71 -1.08 -6.44 5.58
C PRO A 71 -1.51 -5.02 6.01
N ILE A 72 -0.66 -4.01 5.81
CA ILE A 72 -0.88 -2.62 6.27
C ILE A 72 -1.40 -1.78 5.11
N THR A 73 -0.77 -1.87 3.94
CA THR A 73 -1.17 -1.19 2.70
C THR A 73 -1.26 -2.19 1.55
N PRO A 74 -2.34 -3.00 1.47
CA PRO A 74 -2.47 -4.06 0.47
C PRO A 74 -2.37 -3.55 -0.97
N ALA A 75 -1.91 -4.39 -1.89
CA ALA A 75 -1.60 -3.98 -3.26
C ALA A 75 -2.76 -3.31 -4.02
N PHE A 76 -4.01 -3.78 -3.82
CA PHE A 76 -5.21 -3.20 -4.45
C PHE A 76 -5.42 -1.73 -4.09
N THR A 77 -4.94 -1.27 -2.91
CA THR A 77 -5.00 0.14 -2.52
C THR A 77 -4.12 1.00 -3.42
N GLY A 78 -2.95 0.48 -3.81
CA GLY A 78 -2.04 1.13 -4.76
C GLY A 78 -2.60 1.18 -6.18
N GLU A 79 -3.32 0.15 -6.61
CA GLU A 79 -4.01 0.14 -7.91
C GLU A 79 -5.11 1.22 -7.97
N THR A 80 -5.90 1.34 -6.90
CA THR A 80 -6.98 2.35 -6.80
C THR A 80 -6.43 3.78 -6.87
N VAL A 81 -5.22 4.02 -6.33
CA VAL A 81 -4.57 5.33 -6.41
C VAL A 81 -4.23 5.72 -7.86
N LEU A 82 -4.02 4.75 -8.76
CA LEU A 82 -3.69 5.01 -10.15
C LEU A 82 -4.89 5.43 -11.02
N ASP A 83 -6.13 5.20 -10.57
CA ASP A 83 -7.34 5.57 -11.32
C ASP A 83 -7.38 7.07 -11.68
N SER A 84 -6.78 7.92 -10.86
CA SER A 84 -6.70 9.37 -11.05
C SER A 84 -5.30 9.88 -11.47
N LEU A 85 -4.36 8.98 -11.77
CA LEU A 85 -2.95 9.26 -12.08
C LEU A 85 -2.53 8.59 -13.40
N PRO A 86 -2.91 9.15 -14.56
CA PRO A 86 -2.77 8.47 -15.86
C PRO A 86 -1.34 8.21 -16.32
N ASN A 87 -0.34 8.86 -15.70
CA ASN A 87 1.09 8.68 -16.00
C ASN A 87 1.82 7.88 -14.91
N GLY A 88 1.08 7.11 -14.11
CA GLY A 88 1.64 6.32 -13.02
C GLY A 88 2.13 4.94 -13.46
N PHE A 89 3.14 4.44 -12.76
CA PHE A 89 3.62 3.06 -12.85
C PHE A 89 3.40 2.37 -11.50
N ALA A 90 2.84 1.16 -11.53
CA ALA A 90 2.71 0.30 -10.35
C ALA A 90 3.54 -0.97 -10.51
N PHE A 91 4.28 -1.33 -9.47
CA PHE A 91 4.99 -2.60 -9.40
C PHE A 91 4.64 -3.33 -8.11
N GLU A 92 4.13 -4.55 -8.25
CA GLU A 92 3.87 -5.45 -7.14
C GLU A 92 5.02 -6.45 -6.96
N PHE A 93 5.48 -6.62 -5.72
CA PHE A 93 6.50 -7.59 -5.34
C PHE A 93 5.81 -8.81 -4.71
N PRO A 94 5.83 -10.00 -5.36
CA PRO A 94 5.06 -11.17 -4.92
C PRO A 94 5.36 -11.68 -3.52
N TYR A 95 6.60 -11.45 -3.04
CA TYR A 95 7.05 -11.84 -1.70
C TYR A 95 7.38 -10.63 -0.82
N GLY A 96 7.02 -9.42 -1.27
CA GLY A 96 7.25 -8.18 -0.55
C GLY A 96 6.19 -7.94 0.53
N GLY A 97 6.64 -7.60 1.74
CA GLY A 97 5.77 -7.17 2.84
C GLY A 97 5.50 -5.68 2.84
N HIS A 98 5.36 -5.06 4.01
CA HIS A 98 5.18 -3.61 4.09
C HIS A 98 6.46 -2.86 3.68
N VAL A 99 6.32 -1.89 2.77
CA VAL A 99 7.39 -1.05 2.19
C VAL A 99 8.40 -1.83 1.33
N GLN A 100 8.55 -1.41 0.06
CA GLN A 100 9.49 -2.04 -0.87
C GLN A 100 10.83 -1.30 -0.99
N PHE A 101 10.83 0.01 -0.78
CA PHE A 101 12.03 0.84 -0.94
C PHE A 101 12.79 0.98 0.39
N LEU A 102 14.13 1.02 0.34
CA LEU A 102 15.03 1.12 1.50
C LEU A 102 14.97 -0.07 2.49
N THR A 103 14.47 -1.22 2.06
CA THR A 103 14.43 -2.46 2.84
C THR A 103 15.54 -3.45 2.46
N GLY A 104 16.52 -3.02 1.65
CA GLY A 104 17.55 -3.88 1.07
C GLY A 104 17.08 -4.67 -0.16
N ASN A 105 15.90 -4.32 -0.71
CA ASN A 105 15.40 -4.85 -1.97
C ASN A 105 16.09 -4.14 -3.14
N ALA A 106 17.15 -4.75 -3.66
CA ALA A 106 17.93 -4.20 -4.77
C ALA A 106 17.09 -3.94 -6.04
N CYS A 107 16.03 -4.72 -6.26
CA CYS A 107 15.13 -4.54 -7.40
C CYS A 107 14.25 -3.29 -7.23
N ALA A 108 13.68 -3.07 -6.05
CA ALA A 108 12.97 -1.83 -5.76
C ALA A 108 13.88 -0.61 -5.85
N GLU A 109 15.12 -0.70 -5.35
CA GLU A 109 16.12 0.37 -5.46
C GLU A 109 16.47 0.70 -6.91
N SER A 110 16.62 -0.30 -7.78
CA SER A 110 16.88 -0.07 -9.21
C SER A 110 15.69 0.58 -9.91
N ILE A 111 14.46 0.14 -9.62
CA ILE A 111 13.23 0.70 -10.17
C ILE A 111 13.08 2.18 -9.77
N VAL A 112 13.24 2.49 -8.47
CA VAL A 112 13.17 3.88 -7.96
C VAL A 112 14.26 4.75 -8.60
N THR A 113 15.48 4.23 -8.72
CA THR A 113 16.59 4.96 -9.34
C THR A 113 16.31 5.28 -10.82
N ALA A 114 15.78 4.31 -11.57
CA ALA A 114 15.42 4.49 -12.97
C ALA A 114 14.28 5.50 -13.13
N PHE A 115 13.23 5.40 -12.32
CA PHE A 115 12.10 6.35 -12.33
C PHE A 115 12.55 7.78 -12.01
N ILE A 116 13.43 7.98 -11.03
CA ILE A 116 13.95 9.31 -10.70
C ILE A 116 14.79 9.87 -11.87
N ALA A 117 15.52 9.02 -12.59
CA ALA A 117 16.35 9.43 -13.71
C ALA A 117 15.54 9.80 -14.96
N ASP A 118 14.49 9.05 -15.26
CA ASP A 118 13.53 9.33 -16.34
C ASP A 118 12.12 8.91 -15.91
N PRO A 119 11.34 9.82 -15.32
CA PRO A 119 10.01 9.48 -14.80
C PRO A 119 8.97 9.32 -15.92
N THR A 120 9.34 9.56 -17.19
CA THR A 120 8.42 9.41 -18.33
C THR A 120 8.51 8.05 -19.02
N THR A 121 9.47 7.22 -18.59
CA THR A 121 9.71 5.89 -19.12
C THR A 121 9.44 4.86 -18.02
N GLU A 122 8.71 3.79 -18.36
CA GLU A 122 8.46 2.69 -17.43
C GLU A 122 9.79 2.05 -16.99
N PRO A 123 10.09 1.98 -15.69
CA PRO A 123 11.31 1.32 -15.19
C PRO A 123 11.37 -0.17 -15.56
N ASP A 124 12.57 -0.68 -15.82
CA ASP A 124 12.79 -2.12 -15.96
C ASP A 124 12.52 -2.83 -14.62
N SER A 125 11.55 -3.72 -14.62
CA SER A 125 11.06 -4.48 -13.46
C SER A 125 11.33 -5.99 -13.57
N SER A 126 12.14 -6.42 -14.54
CA SER A 126 12.43 -7.84 -14.77
C SER A 126 12.99 -8.57 -13.53
N CYS A 127 13.73 -7.87 -12.68
CA CYS A 127 14.27 -8.40 -11.42
C CYS A 127 13.20 -8.87 -10.42
N ILE A 128 11.94 -8.41 -10.52
CA ILE A 128 10.85 -8.86 -9.65
C ILE A 128 10.60 -10.36 -9.84
N SER A 129 10.77 -10.86 -11.06
CA SER A 129 10.63 -12.28 -11.37
C SER A 129 11.78 -13.15 -10.86
N GLU A 130 12.91 -12.54 -10.50
CA GLU A 130 14.10 -13.23 -10.00
C GLU A 130 14.07 -13.42 -8.48
N THR A 131 13.14 -12.76 -7.78
CA THR A 131 12.94 -12.95 -6.34
C THR A 131 12.44 -14.36 -6.06
N LEU A 132 13.25 -15.13 -5.33
CA LEU A 132 12.91 -16.50 -4.96
C LEU A 132 11.74 -16.54 -3.97
N PRO A 133 10.90 -17.59 -4.02
CA PRO A 133 9.88 -17.81 -3.01
C PRO A 133 10.48 -17.87 -1.62
N LEU A 134 9.73 -17.40 -0.62
CA LEU A 134 10.09 -17.62 0.78
C LEU A 134 10.13 -19.12 1.06
N GLU A 135 11.30 -19.65 1.40
CA GLU A 135 11.45 -21.03 1.85
C GLU A 135 11.18 -21.09 3.36
N PHE A 136 10.27 -21.98 3.77
CA PHE A 136 9.85 -22.21 5.16
C PHE A 136 10.26 -23.61 5.64
#